data_AF-A0A965VD34-F1
#
_entry.id   AF-A0A965VD34-F1
#
_cell.length_a   1.000
_cell.length_b   1.000
_cell.length_c   1.000
_cell.angle_alpha   90.00
_cell.angle_beta   90.00
_cell.angle_gamma   90.00
#
_symmetry.space_group_name_H-M   'P 1'
#
loop_
_entity.id
_entity.type
_entity.pdbx_description
1 polymer ?
#
loop_
_entity_poly.entity_id
_entity_poly.type
_entity_poly.pdbx_seq_one_letter_code
_entity_poly.pdbx_strand_id
1 'polypeptide(L)'
;MRRIEGQPGVDGYEWMAPSRFSLRHGRFRHMSSQQTHSAGEAPVQFLIVAAPRTGSTHLRLLLNSHLSVCCHGEVFRDFRIELGSFVGLTPHTPSPLRDRLAAARHADPGEFLMRDVLYPGRMSAVGAKILYGDFAVERWAGLRERVLAERQVRVVHLMRRNRLKRFLSQYVVERVTKTTLALSTRQVPSVGRIRVPVPELLADVAAVEAEERRFRDVFSGHRLVEIHYEDVASPPTSLDALDGLQQFLGVEPTTLASPTQKILSERIEDVIENVAEVEAALRDTPHAWMLGDESAADGSSGRRRAAA
;
A
#
# COMPACT_ATOMS: atom_id res chain seq x y z
N MET A 1 -36.76 -5.57 18.93
CA MET A 1 -36.61 -4.93 17.61
C MET A 1 -36.30 -3.46 17.80
N ARG A 2 -35.03 -3.06 17.75
CA ARG A 2 -34.60 -1.65 17.76
C ARG A 2 -33.80 -1.41 16.48
N ARG A 3 -34.19 -0.35 15.74
CA ARG A 3 -33.48 0.20 14.59
C ARG A 3 -32.09 0.68 15.02
N ILE A 4 -31.08 0.40 14.21
CA ILE A 4 -29.79 1.08 14.25
C ILE A 4 -29.84 2.14 13.16
N GLU A 5 -29.74 3.40 13.58
CA GLU A 5 -29.69 4.59 12.73
C GLU A 5 -28.26 4.82 12.20
N GLY A 6 -28.19 5.21 10.92
CA GLY A 6 -27.32 6.27 10.42
C GLY A 6 -25.81 6.11 10.54
N GLN A 7 -25.18 5.58 9.48
CA GLN A 7 -23.82 6.00 9.13
C GLN A 7 -23.89 7.33 8.36
N PRO A 8 -23.11 8.38 8.72
CA PRO A 8 -23.01 9.56 7.88
C PRO A 8 -22.14 9.27 6.65
N GLY A 9 -22.71 9.54 5.47
CA GLY A 9 -22.04 9.43 4.19
C GLY A 9 -20.91 10.45 4.03
N VAL A 10 -19.80 9.99 3.48
CA VAL A 10 -18.71 10.82 2.98
C VAL A 10 -19.03 11.31 1.57
N ASP A 11 -19.97 12.26 1.48
CA ASP A 11 -20.19 13.05 0.26
C ASP A 11 -19.47 14.39 0.42
N GLY A 12 -18.48 14.65 -0.45
CA GLY A 12 -17.80 15.94 -0.48
C GLY A 12 -16.37 15.90 -1.02
N TYR A 13 -16.16 15.45 -2.25
CA TYR A 13 -14.93 15.72 -2.98
C TYR A 13 -15.26 16.28 -4.37
N GLU A 14 -15.33 17.60 -4.44
CA GLU A 14 -15.38 18.34 -5.70
C GLU A 14 -13.95 18.47 -6.24
N TRP A 15 -13.69 17.82 -7.37
CA TRP A 15 -12.38 17.81 -8.02
C TRP A 15 -12.21 19.12 -8.79
N MET A 16 -11.46 20.08 -8.24
CA MET A 16 -11.08 21.28 -8.99
C MET A 16 -10.10 20.90 -10.10
N ALA A 17 -10.56 20.94 -11.35
CA ALA A 17 -9.70 20.87 -12.52
C ALA A 17 -8.63 21.99 -12.47
N PRO A 18 -7.38 21.74 -12.88
CA PRO A 18 -6.34 22.76 -12.86
C PRO A 18 -6.71 23.94 -13.77
N SER A 19 -6.80 25.11 -13.14
CA SER A 19 -7.00 26.42 -13.77
C SER A 19 -5.92 26.67 -14.83
N ARG A 20 -6.36 27.17 -15.99
CA ARG A 20 -5.57 27.52 -17.17
C ARG A 20 -4.30 28.31 -16.80
N PHE A 21 -3.14 27.70 -16.96
CA PHE A 21 -1.87 28.43 -17.07
C PHE A 21 -1.81 29.10 -18.44
N SER A 22 -1.68 30.42 -18.46
CA SER A 22 -1.44 31.22 -19.65
C SER A 22 0.00 30.97 -20.14
N LEU A 23 0.15 30.26 -21.25
CA LEU A 23 1.44 30.04 -21.91
C LEU A 23 1.73 31.21 -22.85
N ARG A 24 2.75 32.01 -22.51
CA ARG A 24 3.43 32.88 -23.48
C ARG A 24 4.22 32.00 -24.44
N HIS A 25 4.15 32.37 -25.71
CA HIS A 25 4.65 31.63 -26.86
C HIS A 25 6.17 31.38 -26.78
N GLY A 26 6.56 30.13 -26.58
CA GLY A 26 7.88 29.60 -26.87
C GLY A 26 7.74 28.36 -27.74
N ARG A 27 8.40 28.34 -28.90
CA ARG A 27 8.34 27.25 -29.89
C ARG A 27 8.74 25.92 -29.25
N PHE A 28 7.77 25.03 -29.00
CA PHE A 28 8.04 23.64 -28.67
C PHE A 28 8.16 22.82 -29.95
N ARG A 29 9.34 22.24 -30.17
CA ARG A 29 9.54 21.13 -31.11
C ARG A 29 8.61 19.99 -30.69
N HIS A 30 7.80 19.51 -31.62
CA HIS A 30 7.04 18.27 -31.48
C HIS A 30 8.01 17.12 -31.22
N MET A 31 8.12 16.67 -29.97
CA MET A 31 8.62 15.33 -29.65
C MET A 31 7.41 14.43 -29.45
N SER A 32 7.06 13.70 -30.50
CA SER A 32 6.12 12.58 -30.43
C SER A 32 6.78 11.44 -29.65
N SER A 33 6.65 11.43 -28.32
CA SER A 33 6.99 10.25 -27.51
C SER A 33 5.76 9.33 -27.43
N GLN A 34 5.46 8.66 -28.54
CA GLN A 34 4.85 7.34 -28.45
C GLN A 34 5.95 6.43 -27.91
N GLN A 35 6.06 6.29 -26.58
CA GLN A 35 6.81 5.17 -26.01
C GLN A 35 5.96 3.92 -26.21
N THR A 36 6.17 3.31 -27.37
CA THR A 36 5.74 1.98 -27.71
C THR A 36 6.47 0.97 -26.82
N HIS A 37 5.74 -0.07 -26.42
CA HIS A 37 6.23 -1.31 -25.82
C HIS A 37 7.65 -1.70 -26.28
N SER A 38 8.45 -2.28 -25.39
CA SER A 38 9.37 -3.33 -25.84
C SER A 38 8.49 -4.44 -26.41
N ALA A 39 8.34 -4.43 -27.74
CA ALA A 39 7.45 -5.34 -28.44
C ALA A 39 7.91 -6.79 -28.22
N GLY A 40 7.26 -7.52 -27.31
CA GLY A 40 7.52 -8.96 -27.15
C GLY A 40 7.07 -9.61 -25.83
N GLU A 41 7.00 -8.89 -24.71
CA GLU A 41 6.69 -9.50 -23.41
C GLU A 41 5.21 -9.34 -23.00
N ALA A 42 4.62 -10.42 -22.47
CA ALA A 42 3.27 -10.39 -21.96
C ALA A 42 3.16 -9.46 -20.73
N PRO A 43 2.07 -8.66 -20.61
CA PRO A 43 1.89 -7.78 -19.46
C PRO A 43 1.94 -8.52 -18.13
N VAL A 44 2.57 -7.90 -17.13
CA VAL A 44 2.70 -8.48 -15.79
C VAL A 44 1.45 -8.22 -14.98
N GLN A 45 0.84 -9.28 -14.46
CA GLN A 45 -0.21 -9.21 -13.46
C GLN A 45 0.41 -9.39 -12.08
N PHE A 46 0.06 -8.53 -11.12
CA PHE A 46 0.62 -8.62 -9.77
C PHE A 46 -0.35 -8.28 -8.65
N LEU A 47 -0.04 -8.75 -7.43
CA LEU A 47 -0.72 -8.37 -6.21
C LEU A 47 0.27 -7.80 -5.20
N ILE A 48 -0.10 -6.69 -4.55
CA ILE A 48 0.57 -6.21 -3.35
C ILE A 48 -0.19 -6.78 -2.15
N VAL A 49 0.46 -7.67 -1.40
CA VAL A 49 -0.09 -8.24 -0.15
C VAL A 49 0.64 -7.65 1.04
N ALA A 50 -0.13 -7.20 2.05
CA ALA A 50 0.44 -6.52 3.20
C ALA A 50 -0.51 -6.52 4.40
N ALA A 51 0.03 -6.27 5.60
CA ALA A 51 -0.78 -5.86 6.74
C ALA A 51 -1.27 -4.40 6.56
N PRO A 52 -2.32 -3.95 7.28
CA PRO A 52 -2.64 -2.53 7.40
C PRO A 52 -1.42 -1.71 7.87
N ARG A 53 -1.35 -0.45 7.42
CA ARG A 53 -0.35 0.56 7.87
C ARG A 53 1.13 0.23 7.58
N THR A 54 1.36 -0.62 6.59
CA THR A 54 2.68 -0.97 6.02
C THR A 54 3.14 -0.05 4.89
N GLY A 55 2.41 1.05 4.61
CA GLY A 55 2.74 1.95 3.49
C GLY A 55 2.28 1.44 2.12
N SER A 56 1.44 0.42 2.08
CA SER A 56 0.93 -0.17 0.83
C SER A 56 0.16 0.81 -0.08
N THR A 57 -0.48 1.85 0.48
CA THR A 57 -1.05 2.95 -0.30
C THR A 57 0.01 3.89 -0.86
N HIS A 58 1.10 4.14 -0.11
CA HIS A 58 2.23 4.93 -0.59
C HIS A 58 2.91 4.23 -1.77
N LEU A 59 3.21 2.92 -1.65
CA LEU A 59 3.79 2.12 -2.73
C LEU A 59 2.89 2.11 -3.97
N ARG A 60 1.57 1.94 -3.80
CA ARG A 60 0.61 2.04 -4.90
C ARG A 60 0.68 3.38 -5.63
N LEU A 61 0.79 4.49 -4.91
CA LEU A 61 0.86 5.81 -5.52
C LEU A 61 2.21 6.07 -6.20
N LEU A 62 3.31 5.55 -5.64
CA LEU A 62 4.61 5.51 -6.33
C LEU A 62 4.48 4.77 -7.67
N LEU A 63 3.96 3.54 -7.66
CA LEU A 63 3.80 2.74 -8.88
C LEU A 63 2.88 3.41 -9.91
N ASN A 64 1.80 4.06 -9.48
CA ASN A 64 0.90 4.79 -10.40
C ASN A 64 1.50 6.08 -10.97
N SER A 65 2.67 6.53 -10.51
CA SER A 65 3.42 7.61 -11.19
C SER A 65 4.19 7.11 -12.41
N HIS A 66 4.35 5.79 -12.56
CA HIS A 66 4.93 5.17 -13.74
C HIS A 66 3.90 5.05 -14.87
N LEU A 67 4.21 5.57 -16.07
CA LEU A 67 3.26 5.63 -17.19
C LEU A 67 2.77 4.26 -17.71
N SER A 68 3.59 3.22 -17.58
CA SER A 68 3.27 1.85 -17.98
C SER A 68 2.71 0.94 -16.88
N VAL A 69 2.45 1.44 -15.67
CA VAL A 69 1.96 0.65 -14.53
C VAL A 69 0.60 1.15 -14.07
N CYS A 70 -0.35 0.24 -13.86
CA CYS A 70 -1.60 0.52 -13.16
C CYS A 70 -1.68 -0.33 -11.89
N CYS A 71 -1.80 0.32 -10.74
CA CYS A 71 -2.01 -0.35 -9.46
C CYS A 71 -3.32 0.10 -8.79
N HIS A 72 -4.31 -0.78 -8.84
CA HIS A 72 -5.56 -0.67 -8.09
C HIS A 72 -5.30 -0.74 -6.57
N GLY A 73 -6.19 -0.12 -5.81
CA GLY A 73 -6.23 -0.17 -4.35
C GLY A 73 -6.93 -1.43 -3.84
N GLU A 74 -7.59 -1.31 -2.69
CA GLU A 74 -8.22 -2.43 -1.97
C GLU A 74 -9.60 -2.74 -2.54
N VAL A 75 -9.64 -3.26 -3.78
CA VAL A 75 -10.88 -3.53 -4.51
C VAL A 75 -11.79 -4.52 -3.77
N PHE A 76 -11.22 -5.38 -2.92
CA PHE A 76 -11.93 -6.43 -2.19
C PHE A 76 -12.26 -6.11 -0.73
N ARG A 77 -12.03 -4.88 -0.25
CA ARG A 77 -12.20 -4.53 1.17
C ARG A 77 -13.64 -4.65 1.70
N ASP A 78 -14.61 -4.02 1.04
CA ASP A 78 -15.99 -3.88 1.55
C ASP A 78 -17.04 -4.31 0.51
N PHE A 79 -18.32 -4.42 0.86
CA PHE A 79 -19.42 -4.79 -0.05
C PHE A 79 -19.53 -3.89 -1.30
N ARG A 80 -18.94 -2.70 -1.27
CA ARG A 80 -18.88 -1.79 -2.43
C ARG A 80 -17.45 -1.64 -2.92
N ILE A 81 -17.29 -1.33 -4.20
CA ILE A 81 -16.01 -0.89 -4.75
C ILE A 81 -15.89 0.60 -4.42
N GLU A 82 -14.96 0.96 -3.52
CA GLU A 82 -14.68 2.36 -3.21
C GLU A 82 -14.12 3.06 -4.45
N LEU A 83 -14.58 4.28 -4.76
CA LEU A 83 -14.17 5.03 -5.96
C LEU A 83 -12.64 5.17 -6.07
N GLY A 84 -11.92 5.31 -4.95
CA GLY A 84 -10.45 5.40 -4.92
C GLY A 84 -9.70 4.06 -4.99
N SER A 85 -10.41 2.93 -4.89
CA SER A 85 -9.81 1.59 -4.92
C SER A 85 -9.61 1.06 -6.33
N PHE A 86 -10.32 1.59 -7.33
CA PHE A 86 -10.22 1.13 -8.71
C PHE A 86 -9.80 2.30 -9.61
N VAL A 87 -8.57 2.26 -10.12
CA VAL A 87 -8.03 3.34 -10.97
C VAL A 87 -8.94 3.57 -12.17
N GLY A 88 -9.31 4.83 -12.40
CA GLY A 88 -10.25 5.23 -13.45
C GLY A 88 -11.72 5.32 -13.01
N LEU A 89 -12.09 4.80 -11.84
CA LEU A 89 -13.39 5.11 -11.25
C LEU A 89 -13.37 6.48 -10.58
N THR A 90 -14.39 7.28 -10.85
CA THR A 90 -14.59 8.61 -10.30
C THR A 90 -16.07 8.78 -9.91
N PRO A 91 -16.43 9.82 -9.14
CA PRO A 91 -17.84 10.14 -8.90
C PRO A 91 -18.66 10.28 -10.20
N HIS A 92 -18.02 10.71 -11.29
CA HIS A 92 -18.63 10.89 -12.61
C HIS A 92 -18.69 9.63 -13.47
N THR A 93 -18.15 8.49 -13.01
CA THR A 93 -18.26 7.24 -13.77
C THR A 93 -19.74 6.83 -13.91
N PRO A 94 -20.20 6.38 -15.08
CA PRO A 94 -21.59 5.97 -15.25
C PRO A 94 -22.01 4.86 -14.29
N SER A 95 -23.19 4.98 -13.67
CA SER A 95 -23.73 3.96 -12.78
C SER A 95 -23.79 2.56 -13.43
N PRO A 96 -24.20 2.38 -14.70
CA PRO A 96 -24.23 1.04 -15.31
C PRO A 96 -22.88 0.31 -15.30
N LEU A 97 -21.76 1.05 -15.44
CA LEU A 97 -20.43 0.44 -15.35
C LEU A 97 -20.12 0.05 -13.90
N ARG A 98 -20.42 0.92 -12.93
CA ARG A 98 -20.20 0.63 -11.50
C ARG A 98 -21.03 -0.57 -11.06
N ASP A 99 -22.29 -0.64 -11.47
CA ASP A 99 -23.20 -1.73 -11.16
C ASP A 99 -22.73 -3.04 -11.79
N ARG A 100 -22.26 -3.01 -13.04
CA ARG A 100 -21.65 -4.18 -13.70
C ARG A 100 -20.43 -4.69 -12.93
N LEU A 101 -19.52 -3.80 -12.53
CA LEU A 101 -18.31 -4.18 -11.79
C LEU A 101 -18.66 -4.76 -10.42
N ALA A 102 -19.62 -4.16 -9.71
CA ALA A 102 -20.09 -4.67 -8.43
C ALA A 102 -20.75 -6.06 -8.57
N ALA A 103 -21.60 -6.24 -9.59
CA ALA A 103 -22.25 -7.52 -9.87
C ALA A 103 -21.22 -8.61 -10.23
N ALA A 104 -20.27 -8.32 -11.12
CA ALA A 104 -19.21 -9.25 -11.50
C ALA A 104 -18.36 -9.67 -10.28
N ARG A 105 -17.97 -8.70 -9.45
CA ARG A 105 -17.21 -8.94 -8.22
C ARG A 105 -17.92 -9.89 -7.25
N HIS A 106 -19.25 -9.80 -7.15
CA HIS A 106 -20.02 -10.67 -6.25
C HIS A 106 -20.35 -12.03 -6.85
N ALA A 107 -20.56 -12.11 -8.17
CA ALA A 107 -20.88 -13.35 -8.85
C ALA A 107 -19.69 -14.30 -8.87
N ASP A 108 -18.50 -13.81 -9.23
CA ASP A 108 -17.26 -14.58 -9.26
C ASP A 108 -16.07 -13.66 -8.95
N PRO A 109 -15.63 -13.56 -7.69
CA PRO A 109 -14.56 -12.63 -7.30
C PRO A 109 -13.19 -13.02 -7.89
N GLY A 110 -12.98 -14.30 -8.22
CA GLY A 110 -11.75 -14.77 -8.86
C GLY A 110 -11.70 -14.37 -10.32
N GLU A 111 -12.77 -14.62 -11.07
CA GLU A 111 -12.87 -14.20 -12.47
C GLU A 111 -12.89 -12.67 -12.60
N PHE A 112 -13.58 -11.97 -11.70
CA PHE A 112 -13.55 -10.51 -11.63
C PHE A 112 -12.13 -9.97 -11.42
N LEU A 113 -11.33 -10.60 -10.54
CA LEU A 113 -9.92 -10.22 -10.40
C LEU A 113 -9.21 -10.33 -11.75
N MET A 114 -9.31 -11.46 -12.43
CA MET A 114 -8.53 -11.71 -13.65
C MET A 114 -9.01 -10.88 -14.85
N ARG A 115 -10.32 -10.69 -15.00
CA ARG A 115 -10.92 -10.05 -16.18
C ARG A 115 -11.19 -8.57 -16.07
N ASP A 116 -11.40 -8.05 -14.86
CA ASP A 116 -11.70 -6.63 -14.67
C ASP A 116 -10.56 -5.91 -13.93
N VAL A 117 -10.01 -6.49 -12.86
CA VAL A 117 -8.99 -5.81 -12.03
C VAL A 117 -7.59 -5.94 -12.62
N LEU A 118 -7.19 -7.13 -13.07
CA LEU A 118 -5.87 -7.43 -13.63
C LEU A 118 -5.89 -7.45 -15.16
N TYR A 119 -6.90 -6.84 -15.77
CA TYR A 119 -6.93 -6.64 -17.22
C TYR A 119 -5.90 -5.56 -17.61
N PRO A 120 -4.86 -5.88 -18.39
CA PRO A 120 -3.75 -4.97 -18.60
C PRO A 120 -4.11 -3.79 -19.49
N GLY A 121 -5.05 -3.94 -20.42
CA GLY A 121 -5.35 -2.91 -21.41
C GLY A 121 -4.08 -2.50 -22.18
N ARG A 122 -3.60 -1.28 -21.93
CA ARG A 122 -2.35 -0.74 -22.53
C ARG A 122 -1.15 -0.78 -21.58
N MET A 123 -1.36 -1.20 -20.33
CA MET A 123 -0.34 -1.20 -19.29
C MET A 123 0.61 -2.39 -19.49
N SER A 124 1.88 -2.18 -19.15
CA SER A 124 2.88 -3.24 -19.13
C SER A 124 2.85 -4.02 -17.81
N ALA A 125 2.42 -3.39 -16.72
CA ALA A 125 2.08 -4.07 -15.48
C ALA A 125 0.75 -3.57 -14.92
N VAL A 126 -0.10 -4.50 -14.47
CA VAL A 126 -1.36 -4.22 -13.80
C VAL A 126 -1.45 -5.01 -12.52
N GLY A 127 -1.84 -4.35 -11.44
CA GLY A 127 -1.93 -5.01 -10.15
C GLY A 127 -2.96 -4.39 -9.24
N ALA A 128 -3.17 -5.04 -8.10
CA ALA A 128 -4.06 -4.58 -7.06
C ALA A 128 -3.45 -4.80 -5.69
N LYS A 129 -3.89 -4.02 -4.71
CA LYS A 129 -3.55 -4.23 -3.31
C LYS A 129 -4.61 -5.07 -2.63
N ILE A 130 -4.19 -6.03 -1.80
CA ILE A 130 -5.08 -6.81 -0.93
C ILE A 130 -4.42 -6.91 0.44
N LEU A 131 -5.13 -6.53 1.51
CA LEU A 131 -4.61 -6.70 2.85
C LEU A 131 -4.81 -8.14 3.34
N TYR A 132 -4.01 -8.59 4.32
CA TYR A 132 -4.12 -9.95 4.84
C TYR A 132 -5.52 -10.31 5.31
N GLY A 133 -6.14 -9.41 6.09
CA GLY A 133 -7.52 -9.55 6.55
C GLY A 133 -8.53 -9.69 5.41
N ASP A 134 -8.41 -8.85 4.37
CA ASP A 134 -9.31 -8.88 3.20
C ASP A 134 -9.15 -10.17 2.40
N PHE A 135 -7.92 -10.65 2.24
CA PHE A 135 -7.65 -11.91 1.53
C PHE A 135 -8.25 -13.10 2.30
N ALA A 136 -8.20 -13.07 3.64
CA ALA A 136 -8.69 -14.15 4.50
C ALA A 136 -10.23 -14.20 4.66
N VAL A 137 -10.98 -13.19 4.21
CA VAL A 137 -12.45 -13.18 4.37
C VAL A 137 -13.11 -14.29 3.55
N GLU A 138 -14.00 -15.06 4.17
CA GLU A 138 -14.59 -16.24 3.53
C GLU A 138 -15.42 -15.94 2.29
N ARG A 139 -16.10 -14.80 2.25
CA ARG A 139 -16.84 -14.37 1.05
C ARG A 139 -15.97 -14.23 -0.20
N TRP A 140 -14.65 -14.08 -0.03
CA TRP A 140 -13.67 -13.97 -1.10
C TRP A 140 -12.89 -15.29 -1.28
N ALA A 141 -13.44 -16.44 -0.87
CA ALA A 141 -12.80 -17.74 -1.08
C ALA A 141 -12.44 -17.99 -2.56
N GLY A 142 -13.36 -17.71 -3.50
CA GLY A 142 -13.11 -17.86 -4.93
C GLY A 142 -11.98 -16.95 -5.46
N LEU A 143 -11.77 -15.77 -4.85
CA LEU A 143 -10.61 -14.92 -5.14
C LEU A 143 -9.32 -15.62 -4.73
N ARG A 144 -9.27 -16.16 -3.50
CA ARG A 144 -8.08 -16.89 -3.01
C ARG A 144 -7.79 -18.11 -3.88
N GLU A 145 -8.80 -18.93 -4.15
CA GLU A 145 -8.67 -20.13 -4.98
C GLU A 145 -8.12 -19.78 -6.36
N ARG A 146 -8.68 -18.74 -7.00
CA ARG A 146 -8.22 -18.31 -8.31
C ARG A 146 -6.78 -17.79 -8.28
N VAL A 147 -6.46 -16.91 -7.33
CA VAL A 147 -5.10 -16.36 -7.19
C VAL A 147 -4.08 -17.47 -6.99
N LEU A 148 -4.36 -18.43 -6.11
CA LEU A 148 -3.42 -19.52 -5.80
C LEU A 148 -3.24 -20.51 -6.96
N ALA A 149 -4.23 -20.62 -7.85
CA ALA A 149 -4.11 -21.40 -9.08
C ALA A 149 -3.30 -20.66 -10.16
N GLU A 150 -3.45 -19.35 -10.29
CA GLU A 150 -2.81 -18.51 -11.32
C GLU A 150 -1.38 -18.09 -10.92
N ARG A 151 -0.45 -19.06 -10.96
CA ARG A 151 0.95 -18.88 -10.51
C ARG A 151 1.75 -17.82 -11.29
N GLN A 152 1.26 -17.38 -12.46
CA GLN A 152 1.83 -16.27 -13.23
C GLN A 152 1.62 -14.90 -12.59
N VAL A 153 0.62 -14.77 -11.70
CA VAL A 153 0.42 -13.53 -10.92
C VAL A 153 1.59 -13.37 -9.96
N ARG A 154 2.37 -12.30 -10.15
CA ARG A 154 3.51 -11.97 -9.30
C ARG A 154 3.03 -11.39 -7.97
N VAL A 155 3.78 -11.63 -6.90
CA VAL A 155 3.42 -11.18 -5.55
C VAL A 155 4.47 -10.23 -5.03
N VAL A 156 4.03 -9.04 -4.63
CA VAL A 156 4.82 -8.06 -3.89
C VAL A 156 4.37 -8.14 -2.44
N HIS A 157 5.18 -8.75 -1.59
CA HIS A 157 4.89 -8.90 -0.17
C HIS A 157 5.51 -7.72 0.58
N LEU A 158 4.69 -6.71 0.88
CA LEU A 158 5.12 -5.50 1.55
C LEU A 158 4.96 -5.63 3.06
N MET A 159 6.08 -5.48 3.77
CA MET A 159 6.16 -5.53 5.22
C MET A 159 6.63 -4.17 5.76
N ARG A 160 6.54 -3.97 7.08
CA ARG A 160 7.09 -2.78 7.73
C ARG A 160 7.87 -3.23 8.95
N ARG A 161 9.18 -3.01 8.93
CA ARG A 161 10.05 -3.51 10.00
C ARG A 161 9.65 -2.89 11.34
N ASN A 162 9.42 -1.57 11.39
CA ASN A 162 9.10 -0.89 12.65
C ASN A 162 7.63 -1.13 13.06
N ARG A 163 7.41 -2.16 13.88
CA ARG A 163 6.07 -2.59 14.33
C ARG A 163 5.45 -1.62 15.32
N LEU A 164 6.25 -0.95 16.14
CA LEU A 164 5.77 0.12 17.01
C LEU A 164 5.14 1.25 16.18
N LYS A 165 5.86 1.79 15.19
CA LYS A 165 5.32 2.85 14.32
C LYS A 165 4.13 2.39 13.49
N ARG A 166 4.09 1.11 13.07
CA ARG A 166 2.90 0.53 12.43
C ARG A 166 1.70 0.53 13.39
N PHE A 167 1.87 0.01 14.60
CA PHE A 167 0.82 -0.04 15.63
C PHE A 167 0.32 1.36 15.95
N LEU A 168 1.20 2.31 16.22
CA LEU A 168 0.82 3.71 16.49
C LEU A 168 0.02 4.30 15.34
N SER A 169 0.45 4.07 14.10
CA SER A 169 -0.30 4.53 12.93
C SER A 169 -1.68 3.91 12.84
N GLN A 170 -1.82 2.63 13.19
CA GLN A 170 -3.12 1.95 13.20
C GLN A 170 -4.01 2.50 14.31
N TYR A 171 -3.47 2.58 15.53
CA TYR A 171 -4.15 3.11 16.71
C TYR A 171 -4.70 4.51 16.47
N VAL A 172 -3.88 5.42 15.93
CA VAL A 172 -4.27 6.81 15.69
C VAL A 172 -5.37 6.89 14.63
N VAL A 173 -5.25 6.13 13.54
CA VAL A 173 -6.29 6.10 12.51
C VAL A 173 -7.60 5.56 13.09
N GLU A 174 -7.55 4.47 13.85
CA GLU A 174 -8.75 3.81 14.35
C GLU A 174 -9.43 4.56 15.50
N ARG A 175 -8.66 5.20 16.39
CA ARG A 175 -9.19 5.73 17.65
C ARG A 175 -9.13 7.25 17.77
N VAL A 176 -8.34 7.92 16.93
CA VAL A 176 -8.09 9.37 17.07
C VAL A 176 -8.62 10.15 15.87
N THR A 177 -8.13 9.86 14.66
CA THR A 177 -8.34 10.77 13.52
C THR A 177 -9.31 10.26 12.47
N LYS A 178 -9.46 8.94 12.31
CA LYS A 178 -10.12 8.30 11.15
C LYS A 178 -9.49 8.64 9.79
N THR A 179 -8.45 9.47 9.75
CA THR A 179 -7.76 9.88 8.52
C THR A 179 -6.75 8.81 8.11
N THR A 180 -7.08 8.04 7.07
CA THR A 180 -6.24 6.94 6.60
C THR A 180 -5.12 7.38 5.64
N LEU A 181 -5.29 8.54 5.00
CA LEU A 181 -4.43 9.08 3.94
C LEU A 181 -4.42 10.61 3.98
N ALA A 182 -3.23 11.20 3.89
CA ALA A 182 -3.02 12.63 3.66
C ALA A 182 -2.19 12.81 2.39
N LEU A 183 -2.63 13.68 1.47
CA LEU A 183 -1.99 13.96 0.17
C LEU A 183 -1.37 15.36 0.12
N SER A 184 -1.49 16.13 1.19
CA SER A 184 -0.85 17.42 1.37
C SER A 184 -0.67 17.71 2.85
N THR A 185 0.23 18.62 3.19
CA THR A 185 0.49 19.03 4.58
C THR A 185 -0.76 19.58 5.28
N ARG A 186 -1.67 20.21 4.53
CA ARG A 186 -2.96 20.72 5.04
C ARG A 186 -3.93 19.62 5.45
N GLN A 187 -3.76 18.41 4.91
CA GLN A 187 -4.61 17.25 5.22
C GLN A 187 -4.04 16.41 6.37
N VAL A 188 -2.84 16.73 6.88
CA VAL A 188 -2.27 16.05 8.04
C VAL A 188 -3.05 16.51 9.27
N PRO A 189 -3.78 15.61 9.97
CA PRO A 189 -4.51 15.99 11.16
C PRO A 189 -3.55 16.32 12.30
N SER A 190 -3.98 17.22 13.20
CA SER A 190 -3.28 17.41 14.47
C SER A 190 -3.54 16.19 15.36
N VAL A 191 -2.47 15.57 15.84
CA VAL A 191 -2.52 14.39 16.70
C VAL A 191 -1.76 14.72 17.98
N GLY A 192 -2.47 14.72 19.11
CA GLY A 192 -1.83 14.80 20.42
C GLY A 192 -1.08 13.50 20.74
N ARG A 193 -0.27 13.53 21.81
CA ARG A 193 0.34 12.30 22.30
C ARG A 193 -0.74 11.30 22.74
N ILE A 194 -0.43 10.02 22.58
CA ILE A 194 -1.32 8.92 22.95
C ILE A 194 -0.69 8.06 24.04
N ARG A 195 -1.51 7.63 24.98
CA ARG A 195 -1.12 6.54 25.88
C ARG A 195 -1.25 5.20 25.16
N VAL A 196 -0.13 4.52 24.97
CA VAL A 196 -0.04 3.25 24.26
C VAL A 196 -0.43 2.10 25.19
N PRO A 197 -1.46 1.30 24.85
CA PRO A 197 -1.77 0.08 25.58
C PRO A 197 -0.75 -1.02 25.24
N VAL A 198 0.24 -1.21 26.11
CA VAL A 198 1.34 -2.18 25.91
C VAL A 198 0.85 -3.61 25.61
N PRO A 199 -0.15 -4.18 26.31
CA PRO A 199 -0.63 -5.52 25.98
C PRO A 199 -1.19 -5.63 24.55
N GLU A 200 -1.90 -4.60 24.07
CA GLU A 200 -2.43 -4.57 22.71
C GLU A 200 -1.30 -4.42 21.68
N LEU A 201 -0.29 -3.59 21.96
CA LEU A 201 0.90 -3.45 21.12
C LEU A 201 1.59 -4.81 20.93
N LEU A 202 1.90 -5.53 22.01
CA LEU A 202 2.60 -6.81 21.94
C LEU A 202 1.78 -7.87 21.20
N ALA A 203 0.47 -7.92 21.44
CA ALA A 203 -0.43 -8.82 20.73
C ALA A 203 -0.48 -8.51 19.23
N ASP A 204 -0.53 -7.23 18.85
CA ASP A 204 -0.53 -6.78 17.45
C ASP A 204 0.80 -7.07 16.74
N VAL A 205 1.95 -6.93 17.43
CA VAL A 205 3.25 -7.35 16.89
C VAL A 205 3.24 -8.84 16.57
N ALA A 206 2.88 -9.68 17.54
CA ALA A 206 2.86 -11.14 17.37
C ALA A 206 1.89 -11.59 16.26
N ALA A 207 0.71 -10.95 16.19
CA ALA A 207 -0.29 -11.24 15.18
C ALA A 207 0.22 -10.95 13.76
N VAL A 208 0.80 -9.77 13.53
CA VAL A 208 1.31 -9.40 12.20
C VAL A 208 2.48 -10.26 11.77
N GLU A 209 3.38 -10.63 12.68
CA GLU A 209 4.47 -11.56 12.35
C GLU A 209 3.94 -12.96 11.97
N ALA A 210 2.89 -13.43 12.64
CA ALA A 210 2.25 -14.68 12.29
C ALA A 210 1.57 -14.61 10.92
N GLU A 211 0.88 -13.51 10.61
CA GLU A 211 0.29 -13.29 9.29
C GLU A 211 1.35 -13.22 8.20
N GLU A 212 2.47 -12.53 8.42
CA GLU A 212 3.57 -12.47 7.45
C GLU A 212 4.17 -13.85 7.15
N ARG A 213 4.40 -14.66 8.19
CA ARG A 213 4.85 -16.06 7.99
C ARG A 213 3.82 -16.85 7.17
N ARG A 214 2.54 -16.77 7.54
CA ARG A 214 1.45 -17.44 6.82
C ARG A 214 1.38 -17.03 5.35
N PHE A 215 1.52 -15.74 5.05
CA PHE A 215 1.46 -15.26 3.67
C PHE A 215 2.66 -15.68 2.84
N ARG A 216 3.85 -15.78 3.45
CA ARG A 216 5.02 -16.38 2.79
C ARG A 216 4.76 -17.83 2.39
N ASP A 217 4.13 -18.61 3.27
CA ASP A 217 3.79 -20.01 3.00
C ASP A 217 2.70 -20.13 1.92
N VAL A 218 1.63 -19.33 2.03
CA VAL A 218 0.51 -19.29 1.06
C VAL A 218 0.99 -18.98 -0.36
N PHE A 219 1.93 -18.04 -0.50
CA PHE A 219 2.45 -17.60 -1.79
C PHE A 219 3.77 -18.25 -2.21
N SER A 220 4.23 -19.29 -1.51
CA SER A 220 5.50 -20.00 -1.80
C SER A 220 5.62 -20.53 -3.23
N GLY A 221 4.50 -20.83 -3.89
CA GLY A 221 4.45 -21.26 -5.30
C GLY A 221 4.42 -20.13 -6.33
N HIS A 222 4.38 -18.87 -5.91
CA HIS A 222 4.36 -17.70 -6.80
C HIS A 222 5.77 -17.12 -6.99
N ARG A 223 5.93 -16.37 -8.08
CA ARG A 223 7.02 -15.40 -8.17
C ARG A 223 6.75 -14.30 -7.14
N LEU A 224 7.56 -14.25 -6.10
CA LEU A 224 7.38 -13.35 -4.96
C LEU A 224 8.62 -12.48 -4.75
N VAL A 225 8.42 -11.20 -4.47
CA VAL A 225 9.45 -10.30 -3.93
C VAL A 225 8.99 -9.77 -2.58
N GLU A 226 9.88 -9.83 -1.60
CA GLU A 226 9.67 -9.20 -0.30
C GLU A 226 10.28 -7.81 -0.31
N ILE A 227 9.53 -6.83 0.17
CA ILE A 227 9.98 -5.44 0.26
C ILE A 227 9.51 -4.85 1.59
N HIS A 228 10.31 -3.97 2.17
CA HIS A 228 9.95 -3.29 3.40
C HIS A 228 9.62 -1.83 3.14
N TYR A 229 8.67 -1.30 3.90
CA TYR A 229 8.27 0.10 3.87
C TYR A 229 9.47 1.05 3.96
N GLU A 230 10.38 0.75 4.87
CA GLU A 230 11.58 1.56 5.13
C GLU A 230 12.49 1.62 3.89
N ASP A 231 12.50 0.55 3.07
CA ASP A 231 13.27 0.48 1.83
C ASP A 231 12.64 1.28 0.69
N VAL A 232 11.41 1.79 0.82
CA VAL A 232 10.71 2.55 -0.25
C VAL A 232 10.24 3.93 0.19
N ALA A 233 10.29 4.24 1.48
CA ALA A 233 9.73 5.47 2.03
C ALA A 233 10.70 6.65 2.05
N SER A 234 12.02 6.42 1.94
CA SER A 234 13.02 7.48 2.09
C SER A 234 14.23 7.28 1.16
N PRO A 235 14.55 8.26 0.30
CA PRO A 235 15.81 8.28 -0.44
C PRO A 235 17.02 8.39 0.49
N PRO A 236 18.20 7.88 0.09
CA PRO A 236 18.50 7.24 -1.20
C PRO A 236 18.14 5.74 -1.25
N THR A 237 17.90 5.09 -0.11
CA THR A 237 17.58 3.66 0.02
C THR A 237 16.39 3.24 -0.85
N SER A 238 15.44 4.17 -1.06
CA SER A 238 14.30 3.96 -1.95
C SER A 238 14.65 3.75 -3.43
N LEU A 239 15.78 4.22 -3.92
CA LEU A 239 16.07 4.15 -5.36
C LEU A 239 16.30 2.70 -5.81
N ASP A 240 17.26 2.00 -5.20
CA ASP A 240 17.60 0.63 -5.60
C ASP A 240 16.44 -0.36 -5.39
N ALA A 241 15.71 -0.21 -4.27
CA ALA A 241 14.56 -1.07 -3.98
C ALA A 241 13.39 -0.83 -4.96
N LEU A 242 13.13 0.44 -5.34
CA LEU A 242 12.09 0.76 -6.31
C LEU A 242 12.49 0.37 -7.73
N ASP A 243 13.76 0.48 -8.10
CA ASP A 243 14.27 0.01 -9.41
C ASP A 243 14.16 -1.52 -9.50
N GLY A 244 14.58 -2.24 -8.47
CA GLY A 244 14.41 -3.70 -8.39
C GLY A 244 12.94 -4.13 -8.44
N LEU A 245 12.05 -3.38 -7.79
CA LEU A 245 10.61 -3.64 -7.88
C LEU A 245 10.07 -3.40 -9.29
N GLN A 246 10.47 -2.33 -9.97
CA GLN A 246 10.06 -2.03 -11.35
C GLN A 246 10.50 -3.15 -12.30
N GLN A 247 11.76 -3.60 -12.19
CA GLN A 247 12.27 -4.75 -12.94
C GLN A 247 11.50 -6.04 -12.62
N PHE A 248 11.20 -6.28 -11.33
CA PHE A 248 10.36 -7.40 -10.91
C PHE A 248 8.95 -7.32 -11.49
N LEU A 249 8.44 -6.13 -11.80
CA LEU A 249 7.17 -5.91 -12.50
C LEU A 249 7.30 -5.89 -14.02
N GLY A 250 8.49 -6.13 -14.57
CA GLY A 250 8.74 -6.18 -16.02
C GLY A 250 8.63 -4.81 -16.71
N VAL A 251 8.92 -3.72 -15.99
CA VAL A 251 8.97 -2.37 -16.56
C VAL A 251 10.35 -1.75 -16.36
N GLU A 252 10.74 -0.87 -17.29
CA GLU A 252 11.99 -0.12 -17.20
C GLU A 252 11.97 0.82 -15.98
N PRO A 253 12.99 0.79 -15.12
CA PRO A 253 13.06 1.69 -13.98
C PRO A 253 12.99 3.17 -14.38
N THR A 254 12.14 3.91 -13.68
CA THR A 254 12.03 5.37 -13.76
C THR A 254 11.89 5.95 -12.36
N THR A 255 12.06 7.27 -12.27
CA THR A 255 11.82 7.99 -11.01
C THR A 255 10.34 7.94 -10.67
N LEU A 256 10.02 7.37 -9.50
CA LEU A 256 8.66 7.33 -8.97
C LEU A 256 8.41 8.49 -7.99
N ALA A 257 7.17 8.97 -7.94
CA ALA A 257 6.76 10.05 -7.05
C ALA A 257 5.42 9.74 -6.36
N SER A 258 5.29 10.18 -5.11
CA SER A 258 4.07 9.99 -4.33
C SER A 258 3.76 11.26 -3.53
N PRO A 259 2.51 11.77 -3.55
CA PRO A 259 2.11 12.96 -2.81
C PRO A 259 1.83 12.69 -1.33
N THR A 260 1.88 11.43 -0.88
CA THR A 260 1.48 11.07 0.49
C THR A 260 2.32 11.78 1.53
N GLN A 261 1.65 12.21 2.60
CA GLN A 261 2.30 12.75 3.79
C GLN A 261 2.21 11.72 4.93
N LYS A 262 3.28 11.62 5.73
CA LYS A 262 3.22 10.88 7.00
C LYS A 262 2.32 11.66 7.97
N ILE A 263 1.43 10.95 8.66
CA ILE A 263 0.48 11.54 9.61
C ILE A 263 1.12 11.73 10.99
N LEU A 264 2.00 10.81 11.39
CA LEU A 264 2.68 10.84 12.67
C LEU A 264 4.10 11.36 12.52
N SER A 265 4.60 11.99 13.59
CA SER A 265 6.01 12.34 13.72
C SER A 265 6.89 11.09 13.61
N GLU A 266 8.13 11.28 13.16
CA GLU A 266 9.14 10.24 13.17
C GLU A 266 9.59 9.87 14.58
N ARG A 267 9.58 10.84 15.48
CA ARG A 267 10.06 10.70 16.84
C ARG A 267 8.95 10.14 17.71
N ILE A 268 9.20 9.03 18.38
CA ILE A 268 8.19 8.35 19.21
C ILE A 268 7.78 9.19 20.42
N GLU A 269 8.66 10.06 20.92
CA GLU A 269 8.43 10.94 22.06
C GLU A 269 7.42 12.06 21.77
N ASP A 270 7.29 12.43 20.49
CA ASP A 270 6.28 13.37 20.02
C ASP A 270 4.89 12.73 19.93
N VAL A 271 4.82 11.39 19.95
CA VAL A 271 3.59 10.62 19.69
C VAL A 271 3.12 9.86 20.94
N ILE A 272 4.01 9.42 21.82
CA ILE A 272 3.69 8.53 22.94
C ILE A 272 3.77 9.29 24.28
N GLU A 273 2.75 9.13 25.13
CA GLU A 273 2.74 9.69 26.50
C GLU A 273 3.54 8.83 27.49
N ASN A 274 3.37 7.51 27.44
CA ASN A 274 3.99 6.54 28.34
C ASN A 274 5.24 5.87 27.75
N VAL A 275 6.17 6.67 27.21
CA VAL A 275 7.40 6.18 26.53
C VAL A 275 8.16 5.17 27.38
N ALA A 276 8.42 5.47 28.66
CA ALA A 276 9.16 4.58 29.54
C ALA A 276 8.52 3.18 29.69
N GLU A 277 7.20 3.10 29.69
CA GLU A 277 6.47 1.82 29.79
C GLU A 277 6.62 1.01 28.49
N VAL A 278 6.52 1.67 27.33
CA VAL A 278 6.70 1.06 26.01
C VAL A 278 8.15 0.60 25.83
N GLU A 279 9.13 1.42 26.21
CA GLU A 279 10.54 1.07 26.15
C GLU A 279 10.84 -0.16 27.01
N ALA A 280 10.37 -0.18 28.26
CA ALA A 280 10.57 -1.31 29.17
C ALA A 280 9.98 -2.60 28.57
N ALA A 281 8.79 -2.52 27.97
CA ALA A 281 8.14 -3.67 27.36
C ALA A 281 8.84 -4.20 26.10
N LEU A 282 9.46 -3.33 25.30
CA LEU A 282 10.13 -3.73 24.05
C LEU A 282 11.60 -4.12 24.24
N ARG A 283 12.29 -3.59 25.26
CA ARG A 283 13.73 -3.76 25.47
C ARG A 283 14.16 -5.23 25.61
N ASP A 284 13.34 -6.05 26.27
CA ASP A 284 13.63 -7.47 26.49
C ASP A 284 13.07 -8.37 25.38
N THR A 285 12.69 -7.79 24.24
CA THR A 285 12.20 -8.52 23.07
C THR A 285 13.15 -8.33 21.89
N PRO A 286 13.07 -9.17 20.84
CA PRO A 286 13.75 -8.93 19.57
C PRO A 286 13.39 -7.60 18.88
N HIS A 287 12.43 -6.85 19.44
CA HIS A 287 11.88 -5.62 18.89
C HIS A 287 12.47 -4.34 19.52
N ALA A 288 13.46 -4.46 20.41
CA ALA A 288 14.09 -3.31 21.08
C ALA A 288 14.59 -2.24 20.10
N TRP A 289 15.07 -2.65 18.92
CA TRP A 289 15.56 -1.75 17.88
C TRP A 289 14.47 -0.82 17.30
N MET A 290 13.18 -1.14 17.48
CA MET A 290 12.05 -0.33 16.98
C MET A 290 11.88 1.02 17.69
N LEU A 291 12.58 1.20 18.82
CA LEU A 291 12.60 2.44 19.59
C LEU A 291 13.47 3.54 18.93
N GLY A 292 14.35 3.17 17.99
CA GLY A 292 15.19 4.12 17.26
C GLY A 292 14.45 4.84 16.12
N ASP A 293 14.97 6.02 15.75
CA ASP A 293 14.51 6.75 14.56
C ASP A 293 14.81 5.93 13.29
N GLU A 294 13.89 5.95 12.31
CA GLU A 294 14.04 5.21 11.03
C GLU A 294 15.27 5.70 10.23
N SER A 295 15.79 6.89 10.54
CA SER A 295 16.99 7.51 9.95
C SER A 295 18.32 7.11 10.62
N ALA A 296 18.30 6.40 11.75
CA ALA A 296 19.50 6.01 12.50
C ALA A 296 19.92 4.54 12.29
N ALA A 297 19.16 3.77 11.51
CA ALA A 297 19.36 2.33 11.33
C ALA A 297 20.38 1.95 10.23
N ASP A 298 21.20 2.88 9.75
CA ASP A 298 22.28 2.59 8.80
C ASP A 298 23.64 2.90 9.43
N GLY A 299 24.39 1.85 9.81
CA GLY A 299 25.74 2.02 10.36
C GLY A 299 26.36 0.86 11.13
N SER A 300 25.66 -0.24 11.44
CA SER A 300 26.32 -1.36 12.14
C SER A 300 25.78 -2.75 11.81
N SER A 301 25.90 -3.16 10.54
CA SER A 301 26.08 -4.59 10.27
C SER A 301 27.01 -4.78 9.08
N GLY A 302 28.10 -5.55 9.28
CA GLY A 302 28.88 -6.06 8.16
C GLY A 302 30.39 -5.84 8.15
N ARG A 303 31.12 -5.95 9.27
CA ARG A 303 32.53 -6.41 9.25
C ARG A 303 32.84 -7.30 10.45
N ARG A 304 32.46 -8.58 10.38
CA ARG A 304 33.21 -9.61 11.10
C ARG A 304 34.48 -9.87 10.31
N ARG A 305 35.62 -9.39 10.82
CA ARG A 305 36.95 -9.87 10.40
C ARG A 305 37.02 -11.35 10.74
N ALA A 306 37.20 -12.20 9.73
CA ALA A 306 37.73 -13.53 9.94
C ALA A 306 39.19 -13.37 10.38
N ALA A 307 39.50 -13.91 11.56
CA ALA A 307 40.86 -14.20 11.98
C ALA A 307 41.04 -15.72 11.85
N ALA A 308 41.84 -16.14 10.88
CA ALA A 308 42.60 -17.37 10.83
C ALA A 308 43.76 -17.11 9.86
#